data_AF-A0A6C0CLH8-F1
#
_entry.id   AF-A0A6C0CLH8-F1
#
_cell.length_a   1.000
_cell.length_b   1.000
_cell.length_c   1.000
_cell.angle_alpha   90.00
_cell.angle_beta   90.00
_cell.angle_gamma   90.00
#
_symmetry.space_group_name_H-M   'P 1'
#
loop_
_entity.id
_entity.type
_entity.pdbx_description
1 polymer ?
#
loop_
_entity_poly.entity_id
_entity_poly.type
_entity_poly.pdbx_seq_one_letter_code
_entity_poly.pdbx_strand_id
1 'polypeptide(L)'
;MTIDTTGNVGIGTDTPGYTLDVSGTATISKYFLSGGQPSLLTSKAFGQGTIINWNNSGGNGETDFINSKGGGTGGFNFYNIASDPTPPPTTTPDPLMTISSTGIVTATSFNPASDVRLKENITNLDNSLDKICNIRGVNYNWKNDETKTKTAGVIAQEVLEQIPEAVNNSDSEKLSVNYNSIIAHLIESVKELKREINELKAK
;
A
#
# COMPACT_ATOMS: atom_id res chain seq x y z
N MET A 1 18.25 8.05 -34.55
CA MET A 1 19.04 8.31 -33.34
C MET A 1 20.33 8.94 -33.81
N THR A 2 20.79 10.00 -33.18
CA THR A 2 21.91 10.83 -33.66
C THR A 2 22.79 11.23 -32.50
N ILE A 3 24.12 11.30 -32.69
CA ILE A 3 25.03 11.87 -31.69
C ILE A 3 25.86 12.98 -32.36
N ASP A 4 25.86 14.20 -31.83
CA ASP A 4 26.56 15.35 -32.46
C ASP A 4 28.04 15.48 -32.05
N THR A 5 28.76 16.41 -32.68
CA THR A 5 30.21 16.64 -32.43
C THR A 5 30.53 17.16 -31.03
N THR A 6 29.52 17.53 -30.24
CA THR A 6 29.66 18.00 -28.86
C THR A 6 29.28 16.94 -27.82
N GLY A 7 28.74 15.77 -28.24
CA GLY A 7 28.44 14.61 -27.40
C GLY A 7 26.97 14.40 -27.04
N ASN A 8 26.06 15.12 -27.68
CA ASN A 8 24.62 15.06 -27.42
C ASN A 8 23.94 13.90 -28.13
N VAL A 9 23.07 13.13 -27.47
CA VAL A 9 22.29 12.02 -28.05
C VAL A 9 20.89 12.47 -28.45
N GLY A 10 20.41 12.12 -29.63
CA GLY A 10 19.05 12.34 -30.15
C GLY A 10 18.39 11.02 -30.55
N ILE A 11 17.08 10.88 -30.38
CA ILE A 11 16.24 9.75 -30.80
C ILE A 11 15.10 10.37 -31.60
N GLY A 12 14.83 9.90 -32.82
CA GLY A 12 13.82 10.53 -33.70
C GLY A 12 14.16 11.95 -34.24
N THR A 13 15.36 12.49 -33.98
CA THR A 13 15.85 13.80 -34.50
C THR A 13 17.35 13.74 -34.81
N ASP A 14 17.78 14.53 -35.81
CA ASP A 14 19.14 14.48 -36.37
C ASP A 14 20.01 15.70 -36.04
N THR A 15 19.45 16.67 -35.32
CA THR A 15 20.17 17.82 -34.76
C THR A 15 19.82 17.93 -33.27
N PRO A 16 20.29 17.01 -32.40
CA PRO A 16 19.91 16.97 -30.98
C PRO A 16 20.34 18.25 -30.26
N GLY A 17 19.43 18.87 -29.49
CA GLY A 17 19.72 20.09 -28.71
C GLY A 17 20.28 19.86 -27.30
N TYR A 18 20.34 18.60 -26.82
CA TYR A 18 20.65 18.19 -25.42
C TYR A 18 21.38 16.82 -25.31
N THR A 19 21.91 16.46 -24.11
CA THR A 19 22.66 15.19 -23.89
C THR A 19 21.86 13.93 -24.20
N LEU A 20 20.54 13.93 -24.02
CA LEU A 20 19.58 12.94 -24.51
C LEU A 20 18.27 13.66 -24.95
N ASP A 21 17.95 13.68 -26.25
CA ASP A 21 16.82 14.33 -26.94
C ASP A 21 15.95 13.25 -27.65
N VAL A 22 14.62 13.24 -27.52
CA VAL A 22 13.73 12.17 -28.06
C VAL A 22 12.49 12.77 -28.77
N SER A 23 12.44 12.72 -30.11
CA SER A 23 11.34 13.14 -30.99
C SER A 23 10.37 11.97 -31.28
N GLY A 24 9.36 11.85 -30.42
CA GLY A 24 8.39 10.76 -30.28
C GLY A 24 7.79 10.76 -28.87
N THR A 25 6.95 9.79 -28.47
CA THR A 25 6.54 9.66 -27.05
C THR A 25 7.73 9.20 -26.22
N ALA A 26 8.21 10.09 -25.35
CA ALA A 26 9.21 9.80 -24.34
C ALA A 26 8.52 9.57 -22.99
N THR A 27 8.33 8.30 -22.65
CA THR A 27 7.87 7.88 -21.33
C THR A 27 9.07 7.90 -20.38
N ILE A 28 9.14 8.92 -19.53
CA ILE A 28 10.18 9.13 -18.52
C ILE A 28 9.54 8.79 -17.19
N SER A 29 9.46 7.48 -17.05
CA SER A 29 8.62 6.72 -16.14
C SER A 29 9.07 6.80 -14.69
N LYS A 30 10.21 7.44 -14.51
CA LYS A 30 11.01 7.43 -13.32
C LYS A 30 11.70 8.80 -13.29
N TYR A 31 13.00 8.87 -13.01
CA TYR A 31 13.57 10.06 -12.37
C TYR A 31 15.05 10.22 -12.63
N PHE A 32 15.54 11.46 -12.56
CA PHE A 32 16.95 11.82 -12.72
C PHE A 32 17.73 11.56 -11.42
N LEU A 33 18.58 10.53 -11.40
CA LEU A 33 19.59 10.35 -10.35
C LEU A 33 20.84 11.16 -10.71
N SER A 34 21.13 12.20 -9.94
CA SER A 34 22.43 12.89 -9.93
C SER A 34 23.41 12.08 -9.09
N GLY A 35 24.52 11.62 -9.67
CA GLY A 35 25.57 10.93 -8.93
C GLY A 35 26.12 11.77 -7.77
N GLY A 36 26.33 11.12 -6.62
CA GLY A 36 26.83 11.74 -5.39
C GLY A 36 25.89 11.45 -4.22
N GLN A 37 26.45 11.02 -3.09
CA GLN A 37 25.74 10.62 -1.86
C GLN A 37 24.47 11.47 -1.61
N PRO A 38 23.27 10.88 -1.47
CA PRO A 38 22.04 11.65 -1.33
C PRO A 38 21.97 12.28 0.06
N SER A 39 22.49 13.49 0.22
CA SER A 39 22.08 14.40 1.30
C SER A 39 20.91 15.26 0.80
N LEU A 40 19.79 14.65 0.43
CA LEU A 40 18.63 15.36 -0.16
C LEU A 40 17.41 15.36 0.77
N LEU A 41 17.64 15.74 2.02
CA LEU A 41 16.60 16.08 2.99
C LEU A 41 16.84 17.47 3.59
N THR A 42 17.32 18.43 2.78
CA THR A 42 17.37 19.83 3.21
C THR A 42 16.74 20.75 2.17
N SER A 43 15.56 21.26 2.55
CA SER A 43 14.92 22.51 2.11
C SER A 43 14.10 22.55 0.81
N LYS A 44 12.79 22.34 0.99
CA LYS A 44 11.73 23.35 0.73
C LYS A 44 11.42 23.83 -0.71
N ALA A 45 11.81 23.15 -1.77
CA ALA A 45 11.35 23.50 -3.12
C ALA A 45 11.21 22.30 -4.06
N PHE A 46 10.07 21.59 -4.03
CA PHE A 46 9.70 20.71 -5.14
C PHE A 46 8.37 21.17 -5.76
N GLY A 47 8.40 21.42 -7.06
CA GLY A 47 7.20 21.42 -7.91
C GLY A 47 6.59 20.02 -8.00
N GLN A 48 5.41 19.93 -8.61
CA GLN A 48 4.69 18.66 -8.77
C GLN A 48 5.47 17.72 -9.70
N GLY A 49 5.58 16.46 -9.33
CA GLY A 49 6.26 15.47 -10.14
C GLY A 49 6.40 14.12 -9.45
N THR A 50 7.02 13.20 -10.14
CA THR A 50 7.34 11.87 -9.66
C THR A 50 8.89 12.07 -9.30
N ILE A 51 9.49 11.45 -8.24
CA ILE A 51 10.97 11.20 -8.01
C ILE A 51 11.37 9.71 -7.69
N ILE A 52 12.56 9.20 -8.09
CA ILE A 52 13.14 7.86 -7.83
C ILE A 52 14.50 8.20 -7.43
N ASN A 53 14.72 7.72 -6.24
CA ASN A 53 15.96 7.86 -5.59
C ASN A 53 16.53 6.48 -5.35
N TRP A 54 17.83 6.45 -5.13
CA TRP A 54 18.49 5.31 -4.54
C TRP A 54 18.92 5.69 -3.15
N ASN A 55 18.59 4.85 -2.17
CA ASN A 55 19.12 4.89 -0.82
C ASN A 55 18.82 6.18 -0.04
N ASN A 56 17.56 6.62 -0.04
CA ASN A 56 17.14 7.82 0.71
C ASN A 56 17.32 7.69 2.24
N SER A 57 17.27 6.46 2.77
CA SER A 57 17.54 6.14 4.17
C SER A 57 19.03 6.18 4.54
N GLY A 58 19.93 6.39 3.57
CA GLY A 58 21.34 6.63 3.83
C GLY A 58 22.20 5.40 4.11
N GLY A 59 21.86 4.22 3.59
CA GLY A 59 22.73 3.04 3.65
C GLY A 59 22.08 1.68 3.40
N ASN A 60 20.76 1.60 3.35
CA ASN A 60 20.04 0.31 3.36
C ASN A 60 19.71 -0.24 1.96
N GLY A 61 20.10 0.45 0.88
CA GLY A 61 20.02 -0.10 -0.49
C GLY A 61 18.59 -0.17 -1.04
N GLU A 62 17.78 0.86 -0.81
CA GLU A 62 16.40 0.94 -1.30
C GLU A 62 16.28 1.75 -2.61
N THR A 63 15.23 1.47 -3.39
CA THR A 63 14.79 2.33 -4.49
C THR A 63 13.47 2.98 -4.10
N ASP A 64 13.44 4.29 -3.99
CA ASP A 64 12.23 5.02 -3.62
C ASP A 64 11.41 5.36 -4.86
N PHE A 65 10.09 5.30 -4.77
CA PHE A 65 9.18 5.91 -5.75
C PHE A 65 8.38 6.99 -5.01
N ILE A 66 8.68 8.23 -5.32
CA ILE A 66 8.25 9.39 -4.56
C ILE A 66 7.26 10.17 -5.41
N ASN A 67 6.05 10.38 -4.91
CA ASN A 67 5.13 11.34 -5.50
C ASN A 67 5.33 12.70 -4.84
N SER A 68 5.99 13.64 -5.55
CA SER A 68 6.04 15.05 -5.18
C SER A 68 4.67 15.68 -5.51
N LYS A 69 3.75 15.58 -4.56
CA LYS A 69 2.33 15.97 -4.76
C LYS A 69 2.08 17.46 -5.02
N GLY A 70 3.07 18.33 -4.79
CA GLY A 70 2.89 19.78 -4.82
C GLY A 70 1.74 20.26 -3.92
N GLY A 71 0.94 21.22 -4.40
CA GLY A 71 -0.23 21.74 -3.70
C GLY A 71 -1.46 20.81 -3.70
N GLY A 72 -1.42 19.71 -4.45
CA GLY A 72 -2.53 18.76 -4.55
C GLY A 72 -2.60 17.77 -3.39
N THR A 73 -3.63 16.93 -3.43
CA THR A 73 -3.79 15.80 -2.50
C THR A 73 -2.67 14.79 -2.70
N GLY A 74 -2.32 14.43 -3.94
CA GLY A 74 -1.26 13.46 -4.26
C GLY A 74 -1.70 11.99 -4.20
N GLY A 75 -0.78 11.09 -4.53
CA GLY A 75 -0.98 9.64 -4.54
C GLY A 75 -0.34 8.97 -5.76
N PHE A 76 -0.64 7.70 -5.95
CA PHE A 76 -0.29 6.90 -7.12
C PHE A 76 -1.54 6.23 -7.67
N ASN A 77 -1.69 6.23 -8.98
CA ASN A 77 -2.71 5.48 -9.69
C ASN A 77 -2.04 4.52 -10.66
N PHE A 78 -2.43 3.26 -10.61
CA PHE A 78 -1.95 2.21 -11.50
C PHE A 78 -3.06 1.87 -12.50
N TYR A 79 -2.77 2.05 -13.78
CA TYR A 79 -3.74 1.85 -14.86
C TYR A 79 -3.34 0.66 -15.73
N ASN A 80 -4.36 0.02 -16.30
CA ASN A 80 -4.20 -0.85 -17.46
C ASN A 80 -4.88 -0.15 -18.65
N ILE A 81 -4.14 0.05 -19.75
CA ILE A 81 -4.60 0.79 -20.92
C ILE A 81 -4.54 -0.14 -22.13
N ALA A 82 -5.59 -0.15 -22.95
CA ALA A 82 -5.63 -0.94 -24.18
C ALA A 82 -4.55 -0.47 -25.18
N SER A 83 -4.04 -1.40 -26.00
CA SER A 83 -2.96 -1.15 -26.97
C SER A 83 -3.31 -0.18 -28.09
N ASP A 84 -4.60 0.04 -28.35
CA ASP A 84 -5.11 1.01 -29.32
C ASP A 84 -6.40 1.63 -28.77
N PRO A 85 -6.32 2.74 -28.03
CA PRO A 85 -7.50 3.48 -27.67
C PRO A 85 -7.90 4.32 -28.88
N THR A 86 -8.51 3.69 -29.89
CA THR A 86 -9.24 4.39 -30.95
C THR A 86 -10.73 4.18 -30.78
N PRO A 87 -11.51 5.24 -30.50
CA PRO A 87 -11.07 6.62 -30.25
C PRO A 87 -10.32 6.75 -28.91
N PRO A 88 -9.51 7.81 -28.71
CA PRO A 88 -8.85 8.10 -27.44
C PRO A 88 -9.86 8.00 -26.29
N PRO A 89 -9.48 7.52 -25.10
CA PRO A 89 -10.44 7.37 -24.01
C PRO A 89 -10.99 8.77 -23.71
N THR A 90 -12.28 8.98 -23.96
CA THR A 90 -12.96 10.26 -23.68
C THR A 90 -13.23 10.43 -22.18
N THR A 91 -12.97 9.37 -21.41
CA THR A 91 -13.02 9.32 -19.96
C THR A 91 -11.66 8.87 -19.43
N THR A 92 -11.19 9.48 -18.34
CA THR A 92 -10.03 8.98 -17.58
C THR A 92 -10.22 7.50 -17.28
N PRO A 93 -9.26 6.61 -17.66
CA PRO A 93 -9.34 5.21 -17.29
C PRO A 93 -9.47 5.07 -15.77
N ASP A 94 -10.25 4.11 -15.31
CA ASP A 94 -10.30 3.81 -13.88
C ASP A 94 -9.01 3.09 -13.46
N PRO A 95 -8.39 3.48 -12.33
CA PRO A 95 -7.19 2.81 -11.86
C PRO A 95 -7.54 1.40 -11.34
N LEU A 96 -6.66 0.43 -11.62
CA LEU A 96 -6.70 -0.90 -10.99
C LEU A 96 -6.39 -0.82 -9.49
N MET A 97 -5.53 0.13 -9.13
CA MET A 97 -5.13 0.39 -7.75
C MET A 97 -4.81 1.87 -7.58
N THR A 98 -5.25 2.43 -6.45
CA THR A 98 -4.91 3.77 -6.02
C THR A 98 -4.26 3.72 -4.64
N ILE A 99 -3.15 4.43 -4.49
CA ILE A 99 -2.54 4.73 -3.19
C ILE A 99 -2.72 6.23 -2.98
N SER A 100 -3.60 6.65 -2.08
CA SER A 100 -3.78 8.06 -1.76
C SER A 100 -2.58 8.60 -0.97
N SER A 101 -2.45 9.92 -0.92
CA SER A 101 -1.48 10.57 -0.03
C SER A 101 -1.74 10.38 1.46
N THR A 102 -2.96 9.98 1.85
CA THR A 102 -3.30 9.62 3.22
C THR A 102 -2.92 8.18 3.56
N GLY A 103 -2.29 7.46 2.62
CA GLY A 103 -1.90 6.05 2.79
C GLY A 103 -3.05 5.07 2.59
N ILE A 104 -4.21 5.53 2.13
CA ILE A 104 -5.34 4.65 1.82
C ILE A 104 -5.05 3.95 0.49
N VAL A 105 -5.10 2.62 0.52
CA VAL A 105 -4.95 1.78 -0.65
C VAL A 105 -6.32 1.27 -1.08
N THR A 106 -6.71 1.60 -2.30
CA THR A 106 -7.96 1.14 -2.91
C THR A 106 -7.63 0.23 -4.09
N ALA A 107 -8.29 -0.93 -4.16
CA ALA A 107 -8.23 -1.86 -5.28
C ALA A 107 -9.59 -2.51 -5.48
N THR A 108 -9.83 -3.08 -6.66
CA THR A 108 -11.10 -3.78 -6.94
C THR A 108 -11.34 -4.97 -6.01
N SER A 109 -10.29 -5.67 -5.58
CA SER A 109 -10.39 -6.81 -4.67
C SER A 109 -9.07 -7.10 -3.97
N PHE A 110 -9.13 -7.59 -2.72
CA PHE A 110 -7.99 -8.08 -1.96
C PHE A 110 -8.19 -9.57 -1.64
N ASN A 111 -7.43 -10.45 -2.32
CA ASN A 111 -7.57 -11.91 -2.18
C ASN A 111 -6.28 -12.51 -1.58
N PRO A 112 -6.23 -12.80 -0.27
CA PRO A 112 -5.08 -13.46 0.34
C PRO A 112 -5.02 -14.93 -0.09
N ALA A 113 -3.82 -15.42 -0.41
CA ALA A 113 -3.61 -16.84 -0.72
C ALA A 113 -3.94 -17.72 0.50
N SER A 114 -4.72 -18.78 0.30
CA SER A 114 -5.22 -19.63 1.40
C SER A 114 -5.22 -21.13 1.05
N ASP A 115 -4.53 -21.51 -0.02
CA ASP A 115 -4.41 -22.90 -0.49
C ASP A 115 -3.71 -23.79 0.55
N VAL A 116 -4.24 -25.01 0.78
CA VAL A 116 -3.69 -25.97 1.74
C VAL A 116 -2.24 -26.35 1.44
N ARG A 117 -1.82 -26.31 0.17
CA ARG A 117 -0.44 -26.61 -0.26
C ARG A 117 0.56 -25.53 0.14
N LEU A 118 0.07 -24.35 0.52
CA LEU A 118 0.87 -23.22 0.99
C LEU A 118 0.90 -23.15 2.52
N LYS A 119 0.36 -24.16 3.22
CA LYS A 119 0.21 -24.19 4.67
C LYS A 119 0.79 -25.48 5.25
N GLU A 120 1.37 -25.37 6.43
CA GLU A 120 1.88 -26.49 7.23
C GLU A 120 1.45 -26.32 8.69
N ASN A 121 1.56 -27.38 9.50
CA ASN A 121 1.22 -27.37 10.93
C ASN A 121 -0.21 -26.85 11.24
N ILE A 122 -1.19 -27.28 10.44
CA ILE A 122 -2.59 -26.85 10.57
C ILE A 122 -3.21 -27.47 11.82
N THR A 123 -3.55 -26.64 12.81
CA THR A 123 -4.27 -27.01 14.03
C THR A 123 -5.61 -26.29 14.13
N ASN A 124 -6.52 -26.81 14.94
CA ASN A 124 -7.78 -26.12 15.25
C ASN A 124 -7.53 -24.88 16.12
N LEU A 125 -8.45 -23.92 16.06
CA LEU A 125 -8.48 -22.78 16.98
C LEU A 125 -9.42 -23.10 18.13
N ASP A 126 -8.91 -23.03 19.35
CA ASP A 126 -9.68 -23.27 20.57
C ASP A 126 -9.99 -21.96 21.32
N ASN A 127 -11.10 -21.98 22.07
CA ASN A 127 -11.61 -20.90 22.91
C ASN A 127 -11.77 -19.59 22.13
N SER A 128 -12.27 -19.68 20.89
CA SER A 128 -12.36 -18.50 20.02
C SER A 128 -13.45 -17.55 20.50
N LEU A 129 -14.56 -18.05 21.02
CA LEU A 129 -15.62 -17.21 21.59
C LEU A 129 -15.10 -16.38 22.76
N ASP A 130 -14.43 -17.00 23.73
CA ASP A 130 -13.87 -16.30 24.90
C ASP A 130 -12.86 -15.22 24.50
N LYS A 131 -11.93 -15.56 23.59
CA LYS A 131 -10.94 -14.61 23.06
C LYS A 131 -11.60 -13.39 22.42
N ILE A 132 -12.62 -13.61 21.57
CA ILE A 132 -13.34 -12.52 20.91
C ILE A 132 -14.16 -11.70 21.90
N CYS A 133 -14.82 -12.33 22.88
CA CYS A 133 -15.58 -11.63 23.92
C CYS A 133 -14.72 -10.74 24.82
N ASN A 134 -13.42 -11.03 24.95
CA ASN A 134 -12.46 -10.21 25.68
C ASN A 134 -11.85 -9.05 24.85
N ILE A 135 -12.14 -8.96 23.54
CA ILE A 135 -11.68 -7.86 22.69
C ILE A 135 -12.82 -6.86 22.49
N ARG A 136 -12.57 -5.58 22.73
CA ARG A 136 -13.61 -4.56 22.55
C ARG A 136 -13.68 -4.08 21.10
N GLY A 137 -14.88 -4.06 20.55
CA GLY A 137 -15.22 -3.23 19.40
C GLY A 137 -15.33 -1.77 19.84
N VAL A 138 -14.49 -0.89 19.31
CA VAL A 138 -14.40 0.52 19.72
C VAL A 138 -14.66 1.46 18.55
N ASN A 139 -15.23 2.63 18.84
CA ASN A 139 -15.19 3.77 17.93
C ASN A 139 -14.04 4.69 18.33
N TYR A 140 -13.28 5.16 17.34
CA TYR A 140 -12.16 6.04 17.57
C TYR A 140 -12.00 7.05 16.43
N ASN A 141 -11.11 8.02 16.66
CA ASN A 141 -10.65 8.96 15.67
C ASN A 141 -9.12 8.95 15.69
N TRP A 142 -8.50 9.09 14.52
CA TRP A 142 -7.05 9.20 14.48
C TRP A 142 -6.58 10.52 15.10
N LYS A 143 -5.51 10.45 15.90
CA LYS A 143 -4.92 11.64 16.54
C LYS A 143 -4.48 12.68 15.51
N ASN A 144 -3.89 12.22 14.39
CA ASN A 144 -3.34 13.06 13.33
C ASN A 144 -4.29 13.28 12.15
N ASP A 145 -5.56 12.87 12.26
CA ASP A 145 -6.59 13.20 11.28
C ASP A 145 -7.30 14.50 11.72
N GLU A 146 -7.19 15.55 10.91
CA GLU A 146 -7.84 16.85 11.17
C GLU A 146 -9.36 16.76 11.03
N THR A 147 -9.87 15.88 10.17
CA THR A 147 -11.31 15.72 9.94
C THR A 147 -12.02 15.05 11.11
N LYS A 148 -11.25 14.37 11.99
CA LYS A 148 -11.77 13.54 13.09
C LYS A 148 -12.87 12.61 12.59
N THR A 149 -12.61 11.93 11.49
CA THR A 149 -13.55 10.94 10.93
C THR A 149 -13.69 9.78 11.91
N LYS A 150 -14.94 9.47 12.29
CA LYS A 150 -15.22 8.34 13.20
C LYS A 150 -15.01 7.03 12.47
N THR A 151 -14.21 6.15 13.07
CA THR A 151 -13.90 4.82 12.56
C THR A 151 -14.19 3.79 13.64
N ALA A 152 -14.72 2.63 13.25
CA ALA A 152 -14.89 1.48 14.13
C ALA A 152 -13.75 0.48 13.92
N GLY A 153 -13.29 -0.13 15.01
CA GLY A 153 -12.21 -1.12 14.95
C GLY A 153 -11.95 -1.77 16.31
N VAL A 154 -10.71 -2.24 16.49
CA VAL A 154 -10.24 -2.91 17.71
C VAL A 154 -8.95 -2.24 18.20
N ILE A 155 -8.61 -2.47 19.46
CA ILE A 155 -7.34 -2.00 20.05
C ILE A 155 -6.29 -3.10 19.91
N ALA A 156 -5.18 -2.81 19.24
CA ALA A 156 -4.15 -3.81 18.94
C ALA A 156 -3.56 -4.47 20.20
N GLN A 157 -3.46 -3.75 21.32
CA GLN A 157 -2.98 -4.27 22.60
C GLN A 157 -3.94 -5.33 23.17
N GLU A 158 -5.24 -5.11 23.09
CA GLU A 158 -6.25 -6.09 23.53
C GLU A 158 -6.22 -7.33 22.63
N VAL A 159 -6.06 -7.13 21.31
CA VAL A 159 -5.90 -8.24 20.38
C VAL A 159 -4.61 -9.02 20.67
N LEU A 160 -3.51 -8.36 21.00
CA LEU A 160 -2.23 -9.01 21.31
C LEU A 160 -2.34 -9.95 22.52
N GLU A 161 -3.12 -9.58 23.53
CA GLU A 161 -3.34 -10.40 24.72
C GLU A 161 -4.16 -11.67 24.43
N GLN A 162 -5.10 -11.61 23.47
CA GLN A 162 -6.07 -12.69 23.21
C GLN A 162 -5.71 -13.55 21.97
N ILE A 163 -5.22 -12.90 20.91
CA ILE A 163 -4.92 -13.46 19.59
C ILE A 163 -3.58 -12.85 19.12
N PRO A 164 -2.45 -13.20 19.74
CA PRO A 164 -1.15 -12.60 19.45
C PRO A 164 -0.73 -12.73 17.97
N GLU A 165 -1.09 -13.84 17.33
CA GLU A 165 -0.84 -14.12 15.90
C GLU A 165 -1.57 -13.17 14.94
N ALA A 166 -2.57 -12.43 15.42
CA ALA A 166 -3.27 -11.41 14.64
C ALA A 166 -2.59 -10.04 14.72
N VAL A 167 -1.53 -9.85 15.51
CA VAL A 167 -0.87 -8.56 15.71
C VAL A 167 0.54 -8.58 15.11
N ASN A 168 0.82 -7.61 14.26
CA ASN A 168 2.19 -7.32 13.85
C ASN A 168 2.80 -6.32 14.85
N ASN A 169 3.88 -6.77 15.50
CA ASN A 169 4.63 -6.05 16.53
C ASN A 169 6.11 -5.82 16.15
N SER A 170 6.45 -5.85 14.85
CA SER A 170 7.83 -5.62 14.40
C SER A 170 8.35 -4.22 14.77
N ASP A 171 7.45 -3.25 14.84
CA ASP A 171 7.68 -1.95 15.48
C ASP A 171 6.92 -1.94 16.81
N SER A 172 7.66 -2.06 17.92
CA SER A 172 7.07 -2.09 19.27
C SER A 172 6.34 -0.80 19.64
N GLU A 173 6.62 0.31 18.95
CA GLU A 173 5.92 1.58 19.18
C GLU A 173 4.59 1.65 18.42
N LYS A 174 4.42 0.86 17.35
CA LYS A 174 3.26 0.92 16.44
C LYS A 174 2.77 -0.48 16.07
N LEU A 175 2.01 -1.06 16.98
CA LEU A 175 1.29 -2.31 16.72
C LEU A 175 0.24 -2.12 15.61
N SER A 176 0.10 -3.14 14.76
CA SER A 176 -0.97 -3.20 13.76
C SER A 176 -1.67 -4.56 13.78
N VAL A 177 -2.92 -4.61 13.29
CA VAL A 177 -3.76 -5.81 13.38
C VAL A 177 -4.03 -6.37 11.98
N ASN A 178 -3.77 -7.66 11.80
CA ASN A 178 -4.25 -8.44 10.67
C ASN A 178 -5.71 -8.88 10.92
N TYR A 179 -6.64 -8.08 10.43
CA TYR A 179 -8.07 -8.37 10.56
C TYR A 179 -8.49 -9.71 9.93
N ASN A 180 -7.75 -10.24 8.95
CA ASN A 180 -8.06 -11.56 8.37
C ASN A 180 -7.86 -12.69 9.39
N SER A 181 -6.90 -12.57 10.31
CA SER A 181 -6.71 -13.55 11.38
C SER A 181 -7.89 -13.54 12.37
N ILE A 182 -8.46 -12.37 12.65
CA ILE A 182 -9.65 -12.24 13.51
C ILE A 182 -10.85 -12.96 12.89
N ILE A 183 -11.01 -12.93 11.56
CA ILE A 183 -12.13 -13.61 10.87
C ILE A 183 -12.12 -15.12 11.16
N ALA A 184 -10.94 -15.77 11.25
CA ALA A 184 -10.86 -17.18 11.57
C ALA A 184 -11.41 -17.49 12.98
N HIS A 185 -11.09 -16.65 13.97
CA HIS A 185 -11.68 -16.76 15.30
C HIS A 185 -13.18 -16.50 15.30
N LEU A 186 -13.67 -15.49 14.56
CA LEU A 186 -15.11 -15.24 14.45
C LEU A 186 -15.88 -16.44 13.89
N ILE A 187 -15.31 -17.17 12.92
CA ILE A 187 -15.91 -18.40 12.37
C ILE A 187 -16.03 -19.47 13.46
N GLU A 188 -14.98 -19.71 14.24
CA GLU A 188 -15.00 -20.69 15.32
C GLU A 188 -15.90 -20.24 16.49
N SER A 189 -15.93 -18.95 16.83
CA SER A 189 -16.85 -18.40 17.83
C SER A 189 -18.32 -18.68 17.46
N VAL A 190 -18.69 -18.55 16.18
CA VAL A 190 -20.06 -18.88 15.72
C VAL A 190 -20.36 -20.38 15.86
N LYS A 191 -19.38 -21.25 15.58
CA LYS A 191 -19.52 -22.70 15.76
C LYS A 191 -19.63 -23.08 17.24
N GLU A 192 -18.84 -22.46 18.11
CA GLU A 192 -18.90 -22.62 19.57
C GLU A 192 -20.27 -22.19 20.11
N LEU A 193 -20.75 -20.98 19.76
CA LEU A 193 -22.09 -20.51 20.11
C LEU A 193 -23.20 -21.45 19.62
N LYS A 194 -23.08 -21.98 18.39
CA LYS A 194 -24.06 -22.92 17.84
C LYS A 194 -24.10 -24.23 18.64
N ARG A 195 -22.94 -24.71 19.10
CA ARG A 195 -22.84 -25.90 19.96
C ARG A 195 -23.54 -25.66 21.30
N GLU A 196 -23.23 -24.55 21.97
CA GLU A 196 -23.88 -24.19 23.25
C GLU A 196 -25.40 -24.08 23.13
N ILE A 197 -25.90 -23.44 22.05
CA ILE A 197 -27.35 -23.34 21.81
C ILE A 197 -27.99 -24.71 21.65
N ASN A 198 -27.34 -25.65 20.95
CA ASN A 198 -27.88 -26.98 20.77
C ASN A 198 -27.91 -27.76 22.10
N GLU A 199 -26.87 -27.62 22.92
CA GLU A 199 -26.80 -28.23 24.26
C GLU A 199 -27.87 -27.65 25.19
N LEU A 200 -28.11 -26.34 25.15
CA LEU A 200 -29.17 -25.69 25.92
C LEU A 200 -30.58 -26.13 25.49
N LYS A 201 -30.79 -26.38 24.19
CA LYS A 201 -32.09 -26.85 23.66
C LYS A 201 -32.37 -28.34 23.90
N ALA A 202 -31.34 -29.11 24.22
CA ALA A 202 -31.47 -30.54 24.53
C ALA A 202 -31.80 -30.80 26.02
N LYS A 203 -31.81 -29.74 26.85
CA LYS A 203 -32.28 -29.75 28.23
C LYS A 203 -33.77 -29.42 28.29
#